data_AF-A0A819V4L3-F1
#
_entry.id   AF-A0A819V4L3-F1
#
_cell.length_a   1.000
_cell.length_b   1.000
_cell.length_c   1.000
_cell.angle_alpha   90.00
_cell.angle_beta   90.00
_cell.angle_gamma   90.00
#
_symmetry.space_group_name_H-M   'P 1'
#
loop_
_entity.id
_entity.type
_entity.pdbx_description
1 polymer ?
#
loop_
_entity_poly.entity_id
_entity_poly.type
_entity_poly.pdbx_seq_one_letter_code
_entity_poly.pdbx_strand_id
1 'polypeptide(L)' 'MSSFSNNMCNAYYWQELITSSLPYLHDLRFAFCYYYKNKTKEFIDKLQQFQNDFWQKEHQWFVEYELIKNTAYIRFLGS' A
#
# COMPACT_ATOMS: atom_id res chain seq x y z
N MET A 1 -4.82 -21.22 -0.05
CA MET A 1 -4.83 -19.82 0.44
C MET A 1 -5.15 -18.94 -0.76
N SER A 2 -6.30 -18.28 -0.71
CA SER A 2 -6.93 -17.58 -1.84
C SER A 2 -6.04 -16.48 -2.42
N SER A 3 -6.00 -16.40 -3.76
CA SER A 3 -5.28 -15.41 -4.59
C SER A 3 -5.43 -13.95 -4.13
N PHE A 4 -6.48 -13.61 -3.40
CA PHE A 4 -6.72 -12.28 -2.83
C PHE A 4 -5.65 -11.80 -1.85
N SER A 5 -5.04 -12.68 -1.04
CA SER A 5 -4.08 -12.23 -0.03
C SER A 5 -2.80 -11.71 -0.65
N ASN A 6 -2.38 -12.24 -1.81
CA ASN A 6 -1.12 -11.84 -2.44
C ASN A 6 -1.20 -10.46 -3.13
N ASN A 7 -2.41 -9.98 -3.45
CA ASN A 7 -2.60 -8.73 -4.17
C ASN A 7 -2.59 -7.50 -3.26
N MET A 8 -2.93 -7.63 -1.97
CA MET A 8 -2.99 -6.47 -1.08
C MET A 8 -1.63 -5.83 -0.79
N CYS A 9 -0.55 -6.63 -0.77
CA CYS A 9 0.82 -6.13 -0.63
C CYS A 9 1.52 -5.93 -1.99
N ASN A 10 0.77 -5.51 -3.02
CA ASN A 10 1.28 -5.17 -4.34
C ASN A 10 1.05 -3.68 -4.62
N ALA A 11 2.10 -2.88 -4.56
CA ALA A 11 2.00 -1.44 -4.78
C ALA A 11 1.45 -1.11 -6.17
N TYR A 12 1.85 -1.86 -7.21
CA TYR A 12 1.40 -1.63 -8.59
C TYR A 12 -0.11 -1.77 -8.74
N TYR A 13 -0.69 -2.81 -8.13
CA TYR A 13 -2.15 -3.00 -8.14
C TYR A 13 -2.88 -1.79 -7.54
N TRP A 14 -2.36 -1.26 -6.43
CA TRP A 14 -2.93 -0.06 -5.83
C TRP A 14 -2.74 1.18 -6.71
N GLN A 15 -1.60 1.33 -7.39
CA GLN A 15 -1.40 2.43 -8.35
C GLN A 15 -2.44 2.40 -9.48
N GLU A 16 -2.69 1.23 -10.08
CA GLU A 16 -3.71 1.07 -11.13
C GLU A 16 -5.13 1.38 -10.61
N LEU A 17 -5.48 0.85 -9.44
CA LEU A 17 -6.78 1.07 -8.81
C LEU A 17 -7.01 2.56 -8.54
N ILE A 18 -5.99 3.24 -8.04
CA ILE A 18 -6.04 4.66 -7.70
C ILE A 18 -6.12 5.51 -8.95
N THR A 19 -5.29 5.23 -9.96
CA THR A 19 -5.31 5.94 -11.23
C THR A 19 -6.69 5.86 -11.91
N SER A 20 -7.33 4.69 -11.86
CA SER A 20 -8.68 4.50 -12.42
C SER A 20 -9.79 5.12 -11.58
N SER A 21 -9.60 5.25 -10.26
CA SER A 21 -10.64 5.74 -9.34
C SER A 21 -10.54 7.24 -9.04
N LEU A 22 -9.35 7.84 -9.09
CA LEU A 22 -9.07 9.25 -8.79
C LEU A 22 -10.00 10.25 -9.49
N PRO A 23 -10.31 10.11 -10.79
CA PRO A 23 -11.20 11.05 -11.48
C PRO A 23 -12.63 11.08 -10.91
N TYR A 24 -13.00 10.05 -10.14
CA TYR A 24 -14.36 9.83 -9.65
C TYR A 24 -14.47 9.95 -8.13
N LEU A 25 -13.39 10.29 -7.43
CA LEU A 25 -13.34 10.35 -5.98
C LEU A 25 -12.94 11.75 -5.50
N HIS A 26 -13.77 12.31 -4.61
CA HIS A 26 -13.48 13.59 -3.96
C HIS A 26 -12.50 13.44 -2.79
N ASP A 27 -12.63 12.36 -2.02
CA ASP A 27 -11.73 12.02 -0.91
C ASP A 27 -11.32 10.55 -1.06
N LEU A 28 -10.02 10.26 -1.07
CA LEU A 28 -9.53 8.88 -0.99
C LEU A 28 -8.69 8.69 0.27
N ARG A 29 -9.23 7.91 1.21
CA ARG A 29 -8.55 7.48 2.44
C ARG A 29 -8.65 5.98 2.56
N PHE A 30 -7.52 5.29 2.63
CA PHE A 30 -7.51 3.84 2.78
C PHE A 30 -6.36 3.38 3.66
N ALA A 31 -6.64 2.34 4.44
CA ALA A 31 -5.70 1.65 5.29
C ALA A 31 -5.97 0.16 5.17
N PHE A 32 -4.90 -0.64 5.13
CA PHE A 32 -5.04 -2.09 5.14
C PHE A 32 -3.97 -2.74 5.98
N CYS A 33 -4.27 -3.95 6.43
CA CYS A 33 -3.33 -4.78 7.16
C CYS A 33 -3.02 -6.06 6.38
N TYR A 34 -1.76 -6.45 6.39
CA TYR A 34 -1.28 -7.67 5.74
C TYR A 34 -0.55 -8.55 6.74
N TYR A 35 -1.01 -9.79 6.88
CA TYR A 35 -0.34 -10.79 7.70
C TYR A 35 0.84 -11.40 6.95
N TYR A 36 2.02 -11.42 7.56
CA TYR A 36 3.21 -12.07 7.06
C TYR A 36 3.69 -13.16 8.02
N LYS A 37 4.05 -14.34 7.47
CA LYS A 37 4.61 -15.44 8.27
C LYS A 37 5.99 -15.07 8.82
N ASN A 38 6.88 -14.60 7.94
CA ASN A 38 8.25 -14.22 8.28
C ASN A 38 8.54 -12.84 7.69
N LYS A 39 9.27 -12.00 8.44
CA LYS A 39 9.78 -10.71 7.96
C LYS A 39 10.96 -10.99 7.01
N THR A 40 10.67 -11.22 5.73
CA THR A 40 11.71 -11.44 4.71
C THR A 40 12.13 -10.12 4.08
N LYS A 41 13.32 -10.09 3.48
CA LYS A 41 13.77 -8.94 2.68
C LYS A 41 12.77 -8.62 1.56
N GLU A 42 12.30 -9.63 0.83
CA GLU A 42 11.29 -9.47 -0.22
C GLU A 42 10.01 -8.78 0.30
N PHE A 43 9.58 -9.10 1.52
CA PHE A 43 8.43 -8.44 2.12
C PHE A 43 8.69 -6.96 2.40
N ILE A 44 9.87 -6.62 2.94
CA ILE A 44 10.28 -5.22 3.16
C ILE A 44 10.40 -4.47 1.84
N ASP A 45 10.98 -5.09 0.81
CA ASP A 45 11.10 -4.50 -0.52
C ASP A 45 9.70 -4.20 -1.10
N LYS A 46 8.70 -5.07 -0.88
CA LYS A 46 7.30 -4.80 -1.26
C LYS A 46 6.70 -3.60 -0.52
N LEU A 47 6.99 -3.45 0.77
CA LEU A 47 6.54 -2.28 1.55
C LEU A 47 7.17 -0.99 1.03
N GLN A 48 8.45 -1.03 0.66
CA GLN A 48 9.15 0.13 0.10
C GLN A 48 8.59 0.58 -1.25
N GLN A 49 7.96 -0.31 -2.03
CA GLN A 49 7.32 0.08 -3.29
C GLN A 49 6.14 1.05 -3.08
N PHE A 50 5.55 1.10 -1.88
CA PHE A 50 4.55 2.08 -1.51
C PHE A 50 5.12 3.47 -1.19
N GLN A 51 6.45 3.66 -1.28
CA GLN A 51 7.12 4.93 -1.02
C GLN A 51 7.80 5.53 -2.26
N ASN A 52 7.43 5.08 -3.46
CA ASN A 52 7.98 5.61 -4.71
C ASN A 52 7.43 7.00 -5.09
N ASP A 53 7.97 7.56 -6.17
CA ASP A 53 7.64 8.90 -6.69
C ASP A 53 6.16 9.07 -7.06
N PHE A 54 5.46 8.01 -7.48
CA PHE A 54 4.02 8.09 -7.76
C PHE A 54 3.24 8.50 -6.50
N TRP A 55 3.55 7.86 -5.36
CA TRP A 55 2.87 8.17 -4.11
C TRP A 55 3.24 9.55 -3.60
N GLN A 56 4.54 9.86 -3.57
CA GLN A 56 5.06 11.06 -2.91
C GLN A 56 4.99 12.32 -3.79
N LYS A 57 5.34 12.24 -5.07
CA LYS A 57 5.46 13.41 -5.96
C LYS A 57 4.19 13.67 -6.74
N GLU A 58 3.57 12.62 -7.29
CA GLU A 58 2.39 12.79 -8.16
C GLU A 58 1.11 13.02 -7.35
N HIS A 59 0.95 12.29 -6.24
CA HIS A 59 -0.26 12.38 -5.40
C HIS A 59 -0.05 13.12 -4.08
N GLN A 60 1.19 13.48 -3.72
CA GLN A 60 1.52 14.08 -2.43
C GLN A 60 1.03 13.26 -1.22
N TRP A 61 0.87 11.95 -1.41
CA TRP A 61 0.43 11.04 -0.36
C TRP A 61 1.62 10.50 0.39
N PHE A 62 1.58 10.67 1.72
CA PHE A 62 2.54 10.06 2.59
C PHE A 62 2.07 8.66 2.96
N VAL A 63 2.84 7.64 2.60
CA VAL A 63 2.51 6.25 2.95
C VAL A 63 3.32 5.81 4.15
N GLU A 64 2.62 5.67 5.27
CA GLU A 64 3.17 5.09 6.49
C GLU A 64 2.92 3.59 6.50
N TYR A 65 3.92 2.85 6.98
CA TYR A 65 3.69 1.47 7.37
C TYR A 65 4.25 1.17 8.76
N GLU A 66 3.53 0.34 9.49
CA GLU A 66 3.88 -0.09 10.84
C GLU A 66 3.89 -1.62 10.92
N LEU A 67 4.94 -2.19 11.49
CA LEU A 67 5.10 -3.63 11.65
C LEU A 67 4.87 -4.01 13.10
N ILE A 68 3.74 -4.69 13.38
CA ILE A 68 3.40 -5.17 14.72
C ILE A 68 3.28 -6.69 14.66
N LYS A 69 4.17 -7.39 15.38
CA LYS A 69 4.28 -8.85 15.38
C LYS A 69 4.46 -9.41 13.95
N ASN A 70 3.39 -9.96 13.39
CA ASN A 70 3.32 -10.62 12.09
C ASN A 70 2.36 -9.89 11.15
N THR A 71 2.07 -8.62 11.43
CA THR A 71 1.13 -7.81 10.66
C THR A 71 1.79 -6.51 10.28
N ALA A 72 1.72 -6.17 8.99
CA ALA A 72 2.01 -4.82 8.51
C ALA A 72 0.71 -4.05 8.37
N TYR A 73 0.69 -2.84 8.90
CA TYR A 73 -0.36 -1.86 8.69
C TYR A 73 0.17 -0.84 7.71
N ILE A 74 -0.56 -0.56 6.63
CA ILE A 74 -0.19 0.45 5.65
C ILE A 74 -1.31 1.49 5.60
N ARG A 75 -0.94 2.76 5.74
CA ARG A 75 -1.85 3.92 5.80
C ARG A 75 -1.43 4.94 4.76
N PHE A 76 -2.37 5.34 3.91
CA PHE A 76 -2.16 6.40 2.93
C PHE A 76 -2.73 7.69 3.51
N LEU A 77 -1.84 8.64 3.78
CA LEU A 77 -2.19 9.95 4.30
C LEU A 77 -2.16 10.92 3.12
N GLY A 78 -3.34 11.16 2.56
CA GLY A 78 -3.57 12.15 1.50
C GLY A 78 -4.50 13.25 1.97
N SER A 79 -4.23 14.47 1.50
CA SER A 79 -5.09 15.65 1.65
C SER A 79 -6.21 15.68 0.64
#